data_AF-A0AAU9XBT9-F1
#
_entry.id   AF-A0AAU9XBT9-F1
#
_cell.length_a   1.000
_cell.length_b   1.000
_cell.length_c   1.000
_cell.angle_alpha   90.00
_cell.angle_beta   90.00
_cell.angle_gamma   90.00
#
_symmetry.space_group_name_H-M   'P 1'
#
loop_
_entity.id
_entity.type
_entity.pdbx_description
1 polymer ?
#
loop_
_entity_poly.entity_id
_entity_poly.type
_entity_poly.pdbx_seq_one_letter_code
_entity_poly.pdbx_strand_id
1 'polypeptide(L)' 'FSFDLRNIYQNNIKGGFFLPKSVVRLQMSNNDLTLDDMKEILQNSKNITFLDISDNPLGPNLTADIFAGFDRILYL' A
#
# COMPACT_ATOMS: atom_id res chain seq x y z
N PHE A 1 15.04 14.53 8.27
CA PHE A 1 13.69 14.04 7.93
C PHE A 1 13.74 13.46 6.53
N SER A 2 13.79 12.13 6.38
CA SER A 2 13.71 11.50 5.05
C SER A 2 12.24 11.27 4.73
N PHE A 3 11.71 12.03 3.76
CA PHE A 3 10.41 11.74 3.15
C PHE A 3 10.65 10.73 2.04
N ASP A 4 10.56 9.44 2.36
CA ASP A 4 10.54 8.41 1.31
C ASP A 4 9.11 8.35 0.77
N LEU A 5 8.88 9.10 -0.31
CA LEU A 5 7.65 9.08 -1.10
C LEU A 5 7.83 8.04 -2.20
N ARG A 6 7.02 6.98 -2.16
CA ARG A 6 6.95 5.98 -3.23
C ARG A 6 5.70 6.27 -4.04
N ASN A 7 5.90 6.79 -5.25
CA ASN A 7 4.84 6.97 -6.22
C ASN A 7 5.04 5.97 -7.36
N ILE A 8 4.14 5.01 -7.44
CA ILE A 8 4.13 3.98 -8.49
C ILE A 8 2.77 3.91 -9.17
N TYR A 9 2.01 5.00 -9.14
CA TYR A 9 0.71 5.12 -9.80
C TYR A 9 0.80 4.83 -11.30
N GLN A 10 -0.21 4.19 -11.88
CA GLN A 10 -0.32 3.98 -13.34
C GLN A 10 0.86 3.23 -13.99
N ASN A 11 1.38 2.19 -13.33
CA ASN A 11 2.53 1.41 -13.85
C ASN A 11 2.21 -0.05 -14.17
N ASN A 12 0.92 -0.44 -14.19
CA ASN A 12 0.50 -1.83 -14.39
C ASN A 12 1.21 -2.81 -13.44
N ILE A 13 1.48 -2.35 -12.21
CA ILE A 13 2.25 -3.10 -11.22
C ILE A 13 1.39 -4.23 -10.67
N LYS A 14 2.05 -5.38 -10.50
CA LYS A 14 1.58 -6.55 -9.75
C LYS A 14 2.49 -6.73 -8.52
N GLY A 15 2.09 -7.54 -7.54
CA GLY A 15 2.87 -7.74 -6.31
C GLY A 15 4.21 -8.46 -6.50
N GLY A 16 4.69 -9.10 -5.43
CA GLY A 16 6.03 -9.71 -5.40
C GLY A 16 7.16 -8.75 -5.03
N PHE A 17 6.84 -7.64 -4.37
CA PHE A 17 7.84 -6.73 -3.81
C PHE A 17 7.46 -6.27 -2.41
N PHE A 18 8.47 -5.86 -1.65
CA PHE A 18 8.31 -5.31 -0.31
C PHE A 18 8.65 -3.83 -0.32
N LEU A 19 7.93 -3.08 0.51
CA LEU A 19 8.26 -1.68 0.78
C LEU A 19 9.23 -1.57 1.96
N PRO A 20 10.16 -0.60 1.94
CA PRO A 20 11.03 -0.37 3.08
C PRO A 20 10.23 0.19 4.27
N LYS A 21 10.66 -0.15 5.49
CA LYS A 21 10.01 0.31 6.73
C LYS A 21 9.98 1.84 6.91
N SER A 22 10.77 2.57 6.13
CA SER A 22 10.86 4.02 6.10
C SER A 22 9.73 4.70 5.30
N VAL A 23 8.90 3.96 4.57
CA VAL A 23 7.81 4.57 3.79
C VAL A 23 6.79 5.20 4.73
N VAL A 24 6.54 6.49 4.51
CA VAL A 24 5.55 7.29 5.26
C VAL A 24 4.34 7.64 4.40
N ARG A 25 4.53 7.81 3.08
CA ARG A 25 3.45 8.09 2.13
C ARG A 25 3.59 7.16 0.93
N LEU A 26 2.48 6.55 0.54
CA LEU A 26 2.43 5.55 -0.50
C LEU A 26 1.27 5.84 -1.46
N GLN A 27 1.58 6.00 -2.75
CA GLN A 27 0.61 6.11 -3.84
C GLN A 27 0.79 4.95 -4.81
N MET A 28 -0.20 4.08 -4.88
CA MET A 28 -0.24 2.89 -5.74
C MET A 28 -1.55 2.80 -6.51
N SER A 29 -2.32 3.88 -6.59
CA SER A 29 -3.58 3.90 -7.31
C SER A 29 -3.41 3.59 -8.79
N ASN A 30 -4.46 3.02 -9.39
CA ASN A 30 -4.52 2.69 -10.81
C ASN A 30 -3.41 1.71 -11.24
N ASN A 31 -3.38 0.55 -10.61
CA ASN A 31 -2.49 -0.57 -10.93
C ASN A 31 -3.30 -1.88 -10.98
N ASP A 32 -2.63 -3.03 -11.09
CA ASP A 32 -3.25 -4.36 -11.16
C ASP A 32 -2.97 -5.16 -9.87
N LEU A 33 -3.02 -4.49 -8.72
CA LEU A 33 -2.73 -5.09 -7.41
C LEU A 33 -3.97 -5.79 -6.84
N THR A 34 -3.77 -7.03 -6.42
CA THR A 34 -4.78 -7.86 -5.74
C THR A 34 -4.68 -7.72 -4.22
N LEU A 35 -5.64 -8.30 -3.49
CA LEU A 35 -5.58 -8.38 -2.03
C LEU A 35 -4.31 -9.10 -1.54
N ASP A 36 -3.88 -10.15 -2.22
CA ASP A 36 -2.72 -10.93 -1.80
C ASP A 36 -1.43 -10.15 -2.03
N ASP A 37 -1.35 -9.37 -3.13
CA ASP A 37 -0.26 -8.42 -3.34
C ASP A 37 -0.19 -7.38 -2.21
N MET A 38 -1.35 -6.85 -1.78
CA MET A 38 -1.42 -5.88 -0.68
C MET A 38 -0.91 -6.47 0.63
N LYS A 39 -1.26 -7.72 0.96
CA LYS A 39 -0.78 -8.38 2.19
C LYS A 39 0.75 -8.47 2.21
N GLU A 40 1.37 -8.78 1.07
CA GLU A 40 2.83 -8.86 0.93
C GLU A 40 3.48 -7.47 1.04
N ILE A 41 3.03 -6.52 0.23
CA ILE A 41 3.59 -5.16 0.11
C ILE A 41 3.50 -4.41 1.45
N LEU A 42 2.37 -4.55 2.15
CA LEU A 42 2.05 -3.82 3.39
C LEU A 42 2.52 -4.53 4.67
N GLN A 43 3.06 -5.75 4.58
CA GLN A 43 3.43 -6.56 5.74
C GLN A 43 4.40 -5.83 6.70
N ASN A 44 5.36 -5.07 6.15
CA ASN A 44 6.46 -4.49 6.91
C ASN A 44 6.38 -2.96 7.07
N SER A 45 5.46 -2.29 6.37
CA SER A 45 5.44 -0.82 6.23
C SER A 45 4.42 -0.15 7.14
N LYS A 46 4.59 -0.31 8.46
CA LYS A 46 3.63 0.16 9.48
C LYS A 46 3.74 1.65 9.85
N ASN A 47 4.67 2.37 9.22
CA ASN A 47 4.85 3.82 9.42
C ASN A 47 4.06 4.69 8.43
N ILE A 48 3.26 4.07 7.57
CA ILE A 48 2.49 4.77 6.54
C ILE A 48 1.40 5.63 7.21
N THR A 49 1.38 6.90 6.81
CA THR A 49 0.41 7.92 7.24
C THR A 49 -0.56 8.32 6.14
N PHE A 50 -0.18 8.07 4.88
CA PHE A 50 -0.98 8.29 3.70
C PHE A 50 -0.86 7.07 2.80
N LEU A 51 -2.00 6.45 2.47
CA LEU A 51 -2.07 5.28 1.60
C LEU A 51 -3.14 5.54 0.54
N ASP A 52 -2.75 5.51 -0.73
CA ASP A 52 -3.70 5.52 -1.84
C ASP A 52 -3.55 4.23 -2.66
N ILE A 53 -4.59 3.41 -2.64
CA ILE A 53 -4.69 2.13 -3.36
C ILE A 53 -5.92 2.08 -4.26
N SER A 54 -6.52 3.23 -4.58
CA SER A 54 -7.72 3.31 -5.42
C SER A 54 -7.48 2.67 -6.79
N ASP A 55 -8.55 2.29 -7.47
CA ASP A 55 -8.48 1.80 -8.86
C ASP A 55 -7.52 0.60 -9.05
N ASN A 56 -7.44 -0.26 -8.04
CA ASN A 56 -6.80 -1.57 -8.12
C ASN A 56 -7.85 -2.68 -8.04
N PRO A 57 -7.65 -3.82 -8.72
CA PRO A 57 -8.53 -4.98 -8.62
C PRO A 57 -8.24 -5.79 -7.35
N LEU A 58 -8.46 -5.16 -6.19
CA LEU A 58 -8.24 -5.76 -4.87
C LEU A 58 -9.12 -7.00 -4.63
N GLY A 59 -10.14 -7.21 -5.47
CA GLY A 59 -11.09 -8.31 -5.35
C GLY A 59 -12.33 -7.94 -4.55
N PRO A 60 -13.30 -8.86 -4.44
CA PRO A 60 -14.62 -8.55 -3.88
C PRO A 60 -14.62 -8.33 -2.35
N ASN A 61 -13.59 -8.79 -1.65
CA ASN A 61 -13.53 -8.77 -0.19
C ASN A 61 -12.26 -8.07 0.28
N LEU A 62 -12.30 -6.75 0.39
CA LEU A 62 -11.29 -5.99 1.10
C LEU A 62 -11.49 -6.21 2.61
N THR A 63 -10.62 -7.00 3.22
CA THR A 63 -10.72 -7.31 4.65
C THR A 63 -9.86 -6.37 5.48
N ALA A 64 -10.37 -5.93 6.63
CA ALA A 64 -9.70 -4.91 7.45
C ALA A 64 -8.36 -5.36 8.07
N ASP A 65 -8.11 -6.68 8.11
CA ASP A 65 -6.88 -7.27 8.63
C ASP A 65 -5.63 -6.88 7.83
N ILE A 66 -5.76 -6.52 6.55
CA ILE A 66 -4.62 -6.03 5.77
C ILE A 66 -4.07 -4.70 6.30
N PHE A 67 -4.93 -3.93 7.00
CA PHE A 67 -4.58 -2.68 7.66
C PHE A 67 -4.20 -2.88 9.13
N ALA A 68 -4.08 -4.13 9.61
CA ALA A 68 -3.63 -4.39 10.97
C ALA A 68 -2.23 -3.80 11.21
N GLY A 69 -2.09 -3.04 12.30
CA GLY A 69 -0.87 -2.33 12.68
C GLY A 69 -0.59 -1.05 11.91
N PHE A 70 -1.54 -0.56 11.08
CA PHE A 70 -1.46 0.76 10.45
C PHE A 70 -2.08 1.84 11.35
N ASP A 71 -1.62 1.92 12.59
CA ASP A 71 -2.19 2.80 13.63
C ASP A 71 -1.95 4.30 13.38
N ARG A 72 -1.21 4.63 12.31
CA ARG A 72 -0.78 5.97 11.95
C ARG A 72 -1.39 6.49 10.65
N ILE A 73 -2.26 5.71 9.99
CA ILE A 73 -2.94 6.17 8.78
C ILE A 73 -3.85 7.36 9.15
N LEU A 74 -3.62 8.47 8.45
CA LEU A 74 -4.45 9.67 8.54
C LEU A 74 -5.37 9.79 7.32
N TYR A 75 -4.93 9.23 6.18
CA TYR A 75 -5.63 9.29 4.90
C TYR A 75 -5.51 7.94 4.20
N LEU A 76 -6.66 7.41 3.79
CA LEU A 76 -6.87 6.16 3.05
C LEU A 76 -7.80 6.41 1.87
#